data_AF-A0A949N524-F1
#
_entry.id   AF-A0A949N524-F1
#
_cell.length_a   1.000
_cell.length_b   1.000
_cell.length_c   1.000
_cell.angle_alpha   90.00
_cell.angle_beta   90.00
_cell.angle_gamma   90.00
#
_symmetry.space_group_name_H-M   'P 1'
#
loop_
_entity.id
_entity.type
_entity.pdbx_description
1 polymer ?
#
loop_
_entity_poly.entity_id
_entity_poly.type
_entity_poly.pdbx_seq_one_letter_code
_entity_poly.pdbx_strand_id
1 'polypeptide(L)'
;MVQSYMLPVQTAATVFPLLAVLLFLPSAVVLYRRHGVLSRWRALSLCAFGYYLLTAVCLTLIPLPRLTPDFCRRFAAKADPEWTPGHTFTDIWREAGSDITVKTLVLQNPAVAGALFNLLLLLPLGLFLRYHFRRNLATTVALGFGLSLLFEATQGTALWGAYPCPYRLFDVDDLLTNTAGAALGWFLAGPLLRRLPSIASLDAKALARRPVPLGRRLTALTVDMIGVGAVTLVGLAVGLHQRGLTPAVVLGTPLLVCVCWFGLAPWATGTTPGKRLLRLELVDGAGQRPALWQLLLRSLPHGVLLTPMLAFGALVGVDVLVGRSLVGSLREVRADGVLALLVRVLLTDPSVVLLILAPAALMLLADEPNIRETIAFPLNGNAQDLLMGAPSEVDDARLRELHLSLRKPPPANK
;
A
#
# COMPACT_ATOMS: atom_id res chain seq x y z
N MET A 1 -31.66 -7.90 -3.99
CA MET A 1 -31.10 -7.28 -2.77
C MET A 1 -29.58 -7.36 -2.71
N VAL A 2 -28.94 -8.55 -2.77
CA VAL A 2 -27.47 -8.70 -2.61
C VAL A 2 -26.65 -7.92 -3.66
N GLN A 3 -27.14 -7.84 -4.89
CA GLN A 3 -26.43 -7.19 -6.00
C GLN A 3 -26.21 -5.67 -5.76
N SER A 4 -27.15 -5.01 -5.08
CA SER A 4 -27.08 -3.57 -4.75
C SER A 4 -25.95 -3.25 -3.74
N TYR A 5 -25.61 -4.21 -2.88
CA TYR A 5 -24.55 -4.07 -1.88
C TYR A 5 -23.18 -4.57 -2.36
N MET A 6 -23.13 -5.40 -3.41
CA MET A 6 -21.87 -5.89 -3.95
C MET A 6 -21.05 -4.83 -4.67
N LEU A 7 -21.67 -3.94 -5.44
CA LEU A 7 -20.94 -2.91 -6.19
C LEU A 7 -20.13 -1.95 -5.27
N PRO A 8 -20.69 -1.43 -4.17
CA PRO A 8 -19.92 -0.66 -3.19
C PRO A 8 -18.74 -1.43 -2.59
N VAL A 9 -18.96 -2.70 -2.20
CA VAL A 9 -17.92 -3.54 -1.59
C VAL A 9 -16.81 -3.84 -2.59
N GLN A 10 -17.14 -4.14 -3.84
CA GLN A 10 -16.17 -4.34 -4.91
C GLN A 10 -15.37 -3.07 -5.18
N THR A 11 -16.02 -1.90 -5.19
CA THR A 11 -15.33 -0.63 -5.40
C THR A 11 -14.38 -0.31 -4.24
N ALA A 12 -14.80 -0.57 -3.01
CA ALA A 12 -13.90 -0.47 -1.86
C ALA A 12 -12.71 -1.44 -2.01
N ALA A 13 -12.95 -2.69 -2.41
CA ALA A 13 -11.90 -3.69 -2.61
C ALA A 13 -10.90 -3.33 -3.72
N THR A 14 -11.32 -2.64 -4.78
CA THR A 14 -10.43 -2.20 -5.87
C THR A 14 -9.63 -0.95 -5.51
N VAL A 15 -10.23 0.01 -4.80
CA VAL A 15 -9.58 1.27 -4.42
C VAL A 15 -8.68 1.10 -3.20
N PHE A 16 -9.04 0.19 -2.28
CA PHE A 16 -8.37 0.03 -1.00
C PHE A 16 -6.87 -0.23 -1.11
N PRO A 17 -6.34 -1.10 -1.99
CA PRO A 17 -4.90 -1.36 -2.04
C PRO A 17 -4.06 -0.10 -2.27
N LEU A 18 -4.51 0.78 -3.19
CA LEU A 18 -3.83 2.04 -3.47
C LEU A 18 -3.92 3.00 -2.28
N LEU A 19 -5.13 3.17 -1.73
CA LEU A 19 -5.36 4.04 -0.57
C LEU A 19 -4.60 3.52 0.66
N ALA A 20 -4.55 2.21 0.86
CA ALA A 20 -3.83 1.56 1.94
C ALA A 20 -2.34 1.87 1.85
N VAL A 21 -1.72 1.81 0.67
CA VAL A 21 -0.31 2.21 0.51
C VAL A 21 -0.10 3.68 0.87
N LEU A 22 -0.98 4.57 0.41
CA LEU A 22 -0.92 6.01 0.66
C LEU A 22 -1.08 6.35 2.15
N LEU A 23 -2.02 5.70 2.85
CA LEU A 23 -2.33 5.96 4.26
C LEU A 23 -1.45 5.16 5.22
N PHE A 24 -0.92 4.01 4.78
CA PHE A 24 -0.09 3.14 5.62
C PHE A 24 1.24 3.79 5.94
N LEU A 25 1.91 4.43 4.98
CA LEU A 25 3.20 5.05 5.21
C LEU A 25 3.18 6.11 6.34
N PRO A 26 2.30 7.14 6.32
CA PRO A 26 2.25 8.13 7.40
C PRO A 26 1.83 7.49 8.73
N SER A 27 0.87 6.56 8.70
CA SER A 27 0.43 5.84 9.91
C SER A 27 1.56 5.02 10.53
N ALA A 28 2.31 4.28 9.72
CA ALA A 28 3.46 3.49 10.14
C ALA A 28 4.55 4.40 10.73
N VAL A 29 4.83 5.55 10.11
CA VAL A 29 5.78 6.54 10.65
C VAL A 29 5.36 7.01 12.04
N VAL A 30 4.11 7.42 12.22
CA VAL A 30 3.60 7.88 13.52
C VAL A 30 3.69 6.76 14.56
N LEU A 31 3.29 5.53 14.21
CA LEU A 31 3.29 4.39 15.11
C LEU A 31 4.69 3.97 15.51
N TYR A 32 5.63 3.87 14.57
CA TYR A 32 7.04 3.58 14.88
C TYR A 32 7.68 4.69 15.72
N ARG A 33 7.34 5.96 15.50
CA ARG A 33 7.87 7.07 16.32
C ARG A 33 7.30 7.08 17.73
N ARG A 34 6.02 6.74 17.90
CA ARG A 34 5.33 6.77 19.20
C ARG A 34 5.59 5.51 20.03
N HIS A 35 5.59 4.35 19.39
CA HIS A 35 5.65 3.06 20.07
C HIS A 35 6.94 2.29 19.81
N GLY A 36 7.78 2.68 18.86
CA GLY A 36 9.04 2.00 18.55
C GLY A 36 8.91 0.76 17.66
N VAL A 37 7.72 0.15 17.61
CA VAL A 37 7.41 -1.08 16.87
C VAL A 37 6.01 -1.02 16.25
N LEU A 38 5.83 -1.83 15.20
CA LEU A 38 4.55 -2.12 14.58
C LEU A 38 4.43 -3.64 14.46
N SER A 39 3.68 -4.26 15.37
CA SER A 39 3.43 -5.70 15.29
C SER A 39 2.57 -6.03 14.07
N ARG A 40 2.73 -7.24 13.51
CA ARG A 40 1.93 -7.74 12.37
C ARG A 40 0.44 -7.60 12.65
N TRP A 41 0.01 -7.93 13.87
CA TRP A 41 -1.37 -7.80 14.31
C TRP A 41 -1.87 -6.35 14.34
N ARG A 42 -1.05 -5.42 14.82
CA ARG A 42 -1.39 -4.00 14.84
C ARG A 42 -1.53 -3.44 13.43
N ALA A 43 -0.62 -3.80 12.52
CA ALA A 43 -0.70 -3.43 11.12
C ALA A 43 -1.97 -3.99 10.47
N LEU A 44 -2.25 -5.29 10.64
CA LEU A 44 -3.45 -5.95 10.10
C LEU A 44 -4.73 -5.29 10.64
N SER A 45 -4.80 -5.05 11.95
CA SER A 45 -5.94 -4.40 12.60
C SER A 45 -6.19 -2.99 12.06
N LEU A 46 -5.14 -2.21 11.77
CA LEU A 46 -5.27 -0.86 11.21
C LEU A 46 -5.66 -0.88 9.73
N CYS A 47 -5.10 -1.80 8.95
CA CYS A 47 -5.52 -2.01 7.58
C CYS A 47 -6.99 -2.44 7.52
N ALA A 48 -7.42 -3.36 8.39
CA ALA A 48 -8.82 -3.76 8.51
C ALA A 48 -9.72 -2.59 8.90
N PHE A 49 -9.28 -1.72 9.83
CA PHE A 49 -10.02 -0.52 10.20
C PHE A 49 -10.15 0.47 9.02
N GLY A 50 -9.06 0.71 8.28
CA GLY A 50 -9.07 1.57 7.11
C GLY A 50 -9.96 1.02 5.99
N TYR A 51 -9.89 -0.29 5.74
CA TYR A 51 -10.76 -0.97 4.76
C TYR A 51 -12.22 -0.83 5.14
N TYR A 52 -12.55 -1.09 6.40
CA TYR A 52 -13.88 -0.90 6.97
C TYR A 52 -14.40 0.52 6.73
N LEU A 53 -13.63 1.56 7.07
CA LEU A 53 -14.06 2.96 6.88
C LEU A 53 -14.33 3.25 5.40
N LEU A 54 -13.46 2.78 4.50
CA LEU A 54 -13.67 2.93 3.06
C LEU A 54 -14.94 2.20 2.60
N THR A 55 -15.16 0.97 3.06
CA THR A 55 -16.39 0.22 2.75
C THR A 55 -17.63 0.95 3.27
N ALA A 56 -17.60 1.53 4.46
CA ALA A 56 -18.71 2.29 5.01
C ALA A 56 -19.03 3.54 4.16
N VAL A 57 -18.01 4.28 3.71
CA VAL A 57 -18.16 5.40 2.76
C VAL A 57 -18.72 4.91 1.42
N CYS A 58 -18.23 3.79 0.89
CA CYS A 58 -18.75 3.24 -0.36
C CYS A 58 -20.21 2.81 -0.22
N LEU A 59 -20.61 2.15 0.87
CA LEU A 59 -21.98 1.70 1.09
C LEU A 59 -22.97 2.87 1.19
N THR A 60 -22.55 4.00 1.73
CA THR A 60 -23.38 5.20 1.89
C THR A 60 -23.49 6.02 0.61
N LEU A 61 -22.47 6.01 -0.26
CA LEU A 61 -22.45 6.83 -1.47
C LEU A 61 -22.80 6.06 -2.76
N ILE A 62 -22.30 4.83 -2.92
CA ILE A 62 -22.38 4.06 -4.17
C ILE A 62 -23.69 3.24 -4.20
N PRO A 63 -24.40 3.15 -5.34
CA PRO A 63 -24.03 3.64 -6.68
C PRO A 63 -24.25 5.14 -6.89
N LEU A 64 -23.35 5.73 -7.67
CA LEU A 64 -23.49 7.10 -8.17
C LEU A 64 -24.40 7.10 -9.40
N PRO A 65 -25.53 7.85 -9.39
CA PRO A 65 -26.44 7.89 -10.53
C PRO A 65 -25.84 8.72 -11.68
N ARG A 66 -26.21 8.38 -12.92
CA ARG A 66 -25.83 9.17 -14.11
C ARG A 66 -26.64 10.46 -14.16
N LEU A 67 -25.99 11.56 -14.56
CA LEU A 67 -26.65 12.85 -14.76
C LEU A 67 -27.50 12.82 -16.04
N THR A 68 -28.79 13.13 -15.91
CA THR A 68 -29.77 13.21 -16.99
C THR A 68 -30.52 14.54 -16.89
N PRO A 69 -31.12 15.09 -17.97
CA PRO A 69 -31.85 16.35 -17.91
C PRO A 69 -32.97 16.39 -16.85
N ASP A 70 -33.66 15.28 -16.63
CA ASP A 70 -34.74 15.17 -15.63
C ASP A 70 -34.27 14.67 -14.25
N PHE A 71 -32.97 14.76 -13.94
CA PHE A 71 -32.38 14.18 -12.72
C PHE A 71 -33.13 14.59 -11.44
N CYS A 72 -33.37 15.88 -11.24
CA CYS A 72 -34.01 16.36 -10.01
C CYS A 72 -35.51 16.05 -9.92
N ARG A 73 -36.19 15.88 -11.06
CA ARG A 73 -37.58 15.39 -11.02
C ARG A 73 -37.64 13.94 -10.57
N ARG A 74 -36.68 13.12 -11.02
CA ARG A 74 -36.59 11.70 -10.64
C ARG A 74 -36.32 11.51 -9.14
N PHE A 75 -35.55 12.40 -8.53
CA PHE A 75 -35.18 12.33 -7.11
C PHE A 75 -35.89 13.37 -6.23
N ALA A 76 -37.02 13.93 -6.69
CA ALA A 76 -37.73 14.99 -5.96
C ALA A 76 -38.09 14.59 -4.51
N ALA A 77 -38.48 13.33 -4.28
CA ALA A 77 -38.79 12.79 -2.95
C ALA A 77 -37.57 12.66 -2.00
N LYS A 78 -36.37 13.00 -2.47
CA LYS A 78 -35.11 12.98 -1.70
C LYS A 78 -34.56 14.39 -1.46
N ALA A 79 -35.21 15.42 -2.01
CA ALA A 79 -34.74 16.80 -1.92
C ALA A 79 -34.87 17.37 -0.50
N ASP A 80 -35.94 17.00 0.20
CA ASP A 80 -36.23 17.48 1.54
C ASP A 80 -35.71 16.48 2.60
N PRO A 81 -34.93 16.93 3.60
CA PRO A 81 -34.48 16.06 4.69
C PRO A 81 -35.63 15.57 5.58
N GLU A 82 -35.54 14.32 6.04
CA GLU A 82 -36.47 13.76 7.01
C GLU A 82 -35.99 14.08 8.44
N TRP A 83 -36.67 15.02 9.08
CA TRP A 83 -36.31 15.52 10.41
C TRP A 83 -37.06 14.82 11.54
N THR A 84 -38.08 14.01 11.25
CA THR A 84 -38.91 13.41 12.29
C THR A 84 -38.26 12.17 12.90
N PRO A 85 -37.83 12.22 14.18
CA PRO A 85 -37.22 11.07 14.82
C PRO A 85 -38.27 10.01 15.15
N GLY A 86 -37.91 8.75 14.97
CA GLY A 86 -38.74 7.57 15.24
C GLY A 86 -39.72 7.21 14.12
N HIS A 87 -39.66 7.87 12.96
CA HIS A 87 -40.53 7.52 11.82
C HIS A 87 -40.25 6.10 11.30
N THR A 88 -39.02 5.58 11.47
CA THR A 88 -38.67 4.20 11.15
C THR A 88 -39.59 3.18 11.84
N PHE A 89 -40.00 3.44 13.09
CA PHE A 89 -40.96 2.57 13.79
C PHE A 89 -42.34 2.62 13.17
N THR A 90 -42.76 3.80 12.70
CA THR A 90 -44.04 3.97 12.01
C THR A 90 -44.05 3.26 10.66
N ASP A 91 -42.91 3.24 9.96
CA ASP A 91 -42.75 2.52 8.69
C ASP A 91 -42.72 1.00 8.89
N ILE A 92 -42.05 0.51 9.93
CA ILE A 92 -42.10 -0.92 10.30
C ILE A 92 -43.55 -1.36 10.52
N TRP A 93 -44.34 -0.57 11.26
CA TRP A 93 -45.73 -0.88 11.53
C TRP A 93 -46.61 -0.77 10.27
N ARG A 94 -46.36 0.23 9.42
CA ARG A 94 -47.08 0.42 8.15
C ARG A 94 -46.85 -0.76 7.20
N GLU A 95 -45.61 -1.23 7.08
CA GLU A 95 -45.20 -2.29 6.17
C GLU A 95 -45.65 -3.69 6.66
N ALA A 96 -45.81 -3.87 7.97
CA ALA A 96 -46.35 -5.10 8.55
C ALA A 96 -47.85 -5.32 8.30
N GLY A 97 -48.61 -4.24 8.06
CA GLY A 97 -50.04 -4.30 7.85
C GLY A 97 -50.78 -4.93 9.05
N SER A 98 -51.59 -5.96 8.80
CA SER A 98 -52.34 -6.70 9.83
C SER A 98 -51.69 -8.01 10.27
N ASP A 99 -50.57 -8.42 9.65
CA ASP A 99 -49.91 -9.70 9.92
C ASP A 99 -48.72 -9.48 10.87
N ILE A 100 -48.93 -9.74 12.16
CA ILE A 100 -47.96 -9.55 13.25
C ILE A 100 -47.13 -10.83 13.48
N THR A 101 -46.76 -11.52 12.41
CA THR A 101 -45.85 -12.68 12.50
C THR A 101 -44.39 -12.20 12.56
N VAL A 102 -43.51 -12.88 13.30
CA VAL A 102 -42.07 -12.56 13.36
C VAL A 102 -41.43 -12.49 11.95
N LYS A 103 -41.93 -13.31 11.02
CA LYS A 103 -41.46 -13.35 9.64
C LYS A 103 -41.77 -12.04 8.89
N THR A 104 -42.99 -11.53 8.99
CA THR A 104 -43.44 -10.30 8.32
C THR A 104 -42.93 -9.06 9.03
N LEU A 105 -42.88 -9.08 10.36
CA LEU A 105 -42.46 -7.94 11.17
C LEU A 105 -40.93 -7.72 11.17
N VAL A 106 -40.13 -8.80 11.09
CA VAL A 106 -38.67 -8.73 11.30
C VAL A 106 -37.87 -9.26 10.11
N LEU A 107 -38.18 -10.45 9.59
CA LEU A 107 -37.32 -11.11 8.59
C LEU A 107 -37.54 -10.59 7.16
N GLN A 108 -38.74 -10.10 6.84
CA GLN A 108 -39.11 -9.62 5.50
C GLN A 108 -39.40 -8.11 5.45
N ASN A 109 -39.26 -7.41 6.57
CA ASN A 109 -39.56 -5.99 6.65
C ASN A 109 -38.34 -5.15 6.16
N PRO A 110 -38.46 -4.39 5.06
CA PRO A 110 -37.37 -3.57 4.54
C PRO A 110 -36.92 -2.46 5.51
N ALA A 111 -37.83 -1.88 6.31
CA ALA A 111 -37.49 -0.86 7.30
C ALA A 111 -36.65 -1.45 8.45
N VAL A 112 -36.99 -2.67 8.92
CA VAL A 112 -36.15 -3.39 9.89
C VAL A 112 -34.78 -3.73 9.31
N ALA A 113 -34.73 -4.19 8.06
CA ALA A 113 -33.47 -4.48 7.38
C ALA A 113 -32.59 -3.22 7.25
N GLY A 114 -33.18 -2.09 6.87
CA GLY A 114 -32.50 -0.79 6.79
C GLY A 114 -31.92 -0.35 8.14
N ALA A 115 -32.75 -0.33 9.19
CA ALA A 115 -32.31 0.00 10.54
C ALA A 115 -31.19 -0.94 11.04
N LEU A 116 -31.31 -2.24 10.79
CA LEU A 116 -30.27 -3.20 11.14
C LEU A 116 -28.97 -2.93 10.38
N PHE A 117 -29.01 -2.65 9.08
CA PHE A 117 -27.80 -2.37 8.31
C PHE A 117 -27.13 -1.07 8.74
N ASN A 118 -27.89 -0.03 9.07
CA ASN A 118 -27.36 1.22 9.63
C ASN A 118 -26.72 0.97 11.01
N LEU A 119 -27.37 0.19 11.88
CA LEU A 119 -26.78 -0.22 13.15
C LEU A 119 -25.45 -0.98 12.95
N LEU A 120 -25.41 -1.92 12.00
CA LEU A 120 -24.22 -2.72 11.68
C LEU A 120 -23.13 -1.90 10.97
N LEU A 121 -23.48 -0.84 10.25
CA LEU A 121 -22.55 0.02 9.50
C LEU A 121 -21.52 0.66 10.43
N LEU A 122 -21.94 1.19 11.58
CA LEU A 122 -21.04 1.83 12.56
C LEU A 122 -20.68 0.97 13.77
N LEU A 123 -21.20 -0.25 13.86
CA LEU A 123 -20.81 -1.19 14.93
C LEU A 123 -19.29 -1.47 14.95
N PRO A 124 -18.62 -1.77 13.82
CA PRO A 124 -17.18 -1.98 13.83
C PRO A 124 -16.38 -0.77 14.32
N LEU A 125 -16.84 0.47 14.05
CA LEU A 125 -16.20 1.68 14.56
C LEU A 125 -16.08 1.63 16.10
N GLY A 126 -17.17 1.27 16.78
CA GLY A 126 -17.19 1.12 18.24
C GLY A 126 -16.19 0.09 18.76
N LEU A 127 -16.11 -1.07 18.08
CA LEU A 127 -15.15 -2.12 18.40
C LEU A 127 -13.70 -1.61 18.29
N PHE A 128 -13.35 -0.97 17.18
CA PHE A 128 -12.00 -0.45 16.93
C PHE A 128 -11.63 0.70 17.87
N LEU A 129 -12.56 1.63 18.14
CA LEU A 129 -12.32 2.75 19.05
C LEU A 129 -12.03 2.28 20.47
N ARG A 130 -12.74 1.25 20.97
CA ARG A 130 -12.46 0.66 22.28
C ARG A 130 -11.18 -0.16 22.28
N TYR A 131 -10.98 -1.03 21.28
CA TYR A 131 -9.85 -1.96 21.25
C TYR A 131 -8.52 -1.29 20.91
N HIS A 132 -8.47 -0.57 19.79
CA HIS A 132 -7.23 -0.03 19.25
C HIS A 132 -6.91 1.34 19.85
N PHE A 133 -7.92 2.21 19.92
CA PHE A 133 -7.73 3.61 20.33
C PHE A 133 -8.03 3.88 21.80
N ARG A 134 -8.49 2.85 22.55
CA ARG A 134 -8.83 2.88 23.98
C ARG A 134 -9.74 4.05 24.36
N ARG A 135 -10.72 4.38 23.51
CA ARG A 135 -11.68 5.45 23.76
C ARG A 135 -12.80 4.99 24.68
N ASN A 136 -13.30 5.91 25.50
CA ASN A 136 -14.47 5.67 26.35
C ASN A 136 -15.77 5.75 25.53
N LEU A 137 -16.88 5.32 26.13
CA LEU A 137 -18.18 5.29 25.45
C LEU A 137 -18.60 6.67 24.93
N ALA A 138 -18.43 7.73 25.73
CA ALA A 138 -18.83 9.08 25.34
C ALA A 138 -18.08 9.56 24.08
N THR A 139 -16.76 9.36 24.03
CA THR A 139 -15.96 9.69 22.83
C THR A 139 -16.37 8.81 21.64
N THR A 140 -16.66 7.53 21.87
CA THR A 140 -17.11 6.63 20.79
C THR A 140 -18.47 7.03 20.23
N VAL A 141 -19.42 7.41 21.07
CA VAL A 141 -20.73 7.94 20.67
C VAL A 141 -20.56 9.25 19.89
N ALA A 142 -19.76 10.18 20.39
CA ALA A 142 -19.50 11.45 19.71
C ALA A 142 -18.85 11.26 18.33
N LEU A 143 -17.87 10.35 18.21
CA LEU A 143 -17.24 10.03 16.93
C LEU A 143 -18.17 9.27 15.99
N GLY A 144 -19.00 8.36 16.51
CA GLY A 144 -20.03 7.66 15.75
C GLY A 144 -21.08 8.62 15.19
N PHE A 145 -21.58 9.52 16.03
CA PHE A 145 -22.47 10.61 15.63
C PHE A 145 -21.83 11.51 14.58
N GLY A 146 -20.59 11.97 14.81
CA GLY A 146 -19.89 12.83 13.86
C GLY A 146 -19.67 12.16 12.49
N LEU A 147 -19.34 10.86 12.46
CA LEU A 147 -19.18 10.12 11.21
C LEU A 147 -20.53 9.90 10.51
N SER A 148 -21.58 9.57 11.26
CA SER A 148 -22.91 9.43 10.67
C SER A 148 -23.44 10.76 10.15
N LEU A 149 -23.23 11.86 10.88
CA LEU A 149 -23.58 13.20 10.42
C LEU A 149 -22.82 13.57 9.15
N LEU A 150 -21.55 13.17 9.04
CA LEU A 150 -20.78 13.36 7.81
C LEU A 150 -21.40 12.61 6.63
N PHE A 151 -21.89 11.38 6.83
CA PHE A 151 -22.58 10.62 5.80
C PHE A 151 -23.88 11.29 5.38
N GLU A 152 -24.74 11.66 6.35
CA GLU A 152 -26.03 12.30 6.07
C GLU A 152 -25.83 13.68 5.42
N ALA A 153 -24.90 14.49 5.92
CA ALA A 153 -24.58 15.79 5.33
C ALA A 153 -24.06 15.64 3.89
N THR A 154 -23.22 14.63 3.61
CA THR A 154 -22.74 14.36 2.25
C THR A 154 -23.90 13.99 1.32
N GLN A 155 -24.89 13.23 1.81
CA GLN A 155 -26.07 12.83 1.03
C GLN A 155 -27.02 14.01 0.80
N GLY A 156 -27.40 14.71 1.88
CA GLY A 156 -28.33 15.84 1.85
C GLY A 156 -27.79 17.08 1.12
N THR A 157 -26.46 17.21 0.97
CA THR A 157 -25.84 18.27 0.15
C THR A 157 -25.52 17.81 -1.28
N ALA A 158 -26.03 16.66 -1.71
CA ALA A 158 -25.81 16.13 -3.06
C ALA A 158 -24.31 15.93 -3.38
N LEU A 159 -23.57 15.32 -2.45
CA LEU A 159 -22.12 15.16 -2.49
C LEU A 159 -21.42 16.52 -2.57
N TRP A 160 -21.76 17.41 -1.63
CA TRP A 160 -21.18 18.77 -1.52
C TRP A 160 -21.35 19.61 -2.79
N GLY A 161 -22.51 19.50 -3.43
CA GLY A 161 -22.84 20.21 -4.67
C GLY A 161 -22.27 19.59 -5.94
N ALA A 162 -21.67 18.39 -5.87
CA ALA A 162 -21.25 17.66 -7.07
C ALA A 162 -22.43 17.21 -7.95
N TYR A 163 -23.62 17.07 -7.36
CA TYR A 163 -24.88 16.84 -8.06
C TYR A 163 -25.82 18.04 -7.91
N PRO A 164 -26.72 18.28 -8.88
CA PRO A 164 -27.62 19.44 -8.85
C PRO A 164 -28.67 19.40 -7.72
N CYS A 165 -28.96 18.21 -7.18
CA CYS A 165 -29.89 17.99 -6.07
C CYS A 165 -29.60 16.64 -5.40
N PRO A 166 -30.07 16.43 -4.16
CA PRO A 166 -29.86 15.18 -3.44
C PRO A 166 -30.54 14.00 -4.14
N TYR A 167 -29.84 12.87 -4.22
CA TYR A 167 -30.38 11.61 -4.76
C TYR A 167 -30.51 10.53 -3.68
N ARG A 168 -30.11 10.84 -2.45
CA ARG A 168 -30.31 10.07 -1.24
C ARG A 168 -30.93 10.98 -0.18
N LEU A 169 -31.75 10.39 0.68
CA LEU A 169 -32.46 11.11 1.73
C LEU A 169 -31.48 11.38 2.87
N PHE A 170 -31.49 12.60 3.41
CA PHE A 170 -30.93 12.85 4.74
C PHE A 170 -31.96 12.39 5.77
N ASP A 171 -31.55 11.54 6.70
CA ASP A 171 -32.47 10.94 7.67
C ASP A 171 -31.91 11.00 9.11
N VAL A 172 -32.68 11.62 10.01
CA VAL A 172 -32.34 11.70 11.45
C VAL A 172 -32.36 10.32 12.11
N ASP A 173 -33.21 9.39 11.69
CA ASP A 173 -33.22 8.03 12.25
C ASP A 173 -31.98 7.25 11.86
N ASP A 174 -31.43 7.47 10.67
CA ASP A 174 -30.16 6.89 10.25
C ASP A 174 -29.01 7.43 11.10
N LEU A 175 -29.04 8.74 11.41
CA LEU A 175 -28.09 9.38 12.33
C LEU A 175 -28.11 8.73 13.72
N LEU A 176 -29.31 8.52 14.28
CA LEU A 176 -29.49 7.89 15.58
C LEU A 176 -29.07 6.42 15.57
N THR A 177 -29.48 5.67 14.55
CA THR A 177 -29.26 4.22 14.45
C THR A 177 -27.79 3.88 14.20
N ASN A 178 -27.11 4.61 13.32
CA ASN A 178 -25.67 4.50 13.12
C ASN A 178 -24.91 4.83 14.42
N THR A 179 -25.31 5.89 15.12
CA THR A 179 -24.69 6.26 16.41
C THR A 179 -24.89 5.17 17.47
N ALA A 180 -26.08 4.59 17.56
CA ALA A 180 -26.38 3.45 18.41
C ALA A 180 -25.53 2.22 18.05
N GLY A 181 -25.26 2.02 16.75
CA GLY A 181 -24.35 1.00 16.24
C GLY A 181 -22.95 1.13 16.84
N ALA A 182 -22.37 2.34 16.79
CA ALA A 182 -21.06 2.62 17.40
C ALA A 182 -21.05 2.37 18.91
N ALA A 183 -22.12 2.74 19.63
CA ALA A 183 -22.26 2.45 21.05
C ALA A 183 -22.33 0.94 21.33
N LEU A 184 -23.14 0.21 20.57
CA LEU A 184 -23.28 -1.25 20.69
C LEU A 184 -21.95 -1.95 20.43
N GLY A 185 -21.23 -1.53 19.38
CA GLY A 185 -19.88 -2.01 19.09
C GLY A 185 -18.93 -1.79 20.25
N TRP A 186 -18.99 -0.63 20.91
CA TRP A 186 -18.19 -0.38 22.11
C TRP A 186 -18.51 -1.38 23.22
N PHE A 187 -19.79 -1.66 23.50
CA PHE A 187 -20.17 -2.64 24.52
C PHE A 187 -19.71 -4.06 24.17
N LEU A 188 -19.93 -4.50 22.92
CA LEU A 188 -19.54 -5.82 22.43
C LEU A 188 -18.02 -6.04 22.43
N ALA A 189 -17.23 -4.97 22.30
CA ALA A 189 -15.78 -5.08 22.43
C ALA A 189 -15.37 -5.55 23.84
N GLY A 190 -16.12 -5.24 24.90
CA GLY A 190 -15.77 -5.62 26.28
C GLY A 190 -15.52 -7.14 26.45
N PRO A 191 -16.51 -8.00 26.16
CA PRO A 191 -16.33 -9.45 26.17
C PRO A 191 -15.27 -9.93 25.18
N LEU A 192 -15.22 -9.35 23.97
CA LEU A 192 -14.30 -9.73 22.91
C LEU A 192 -12.83 -9.47 23.29
N LEU A 193 -12.57 -8.38 24.03
CA LEU A 193 -11.23 -8.02 24.54
C LEU A 193 -10.65 -9.07 25.49
N ARG A 194 -11.47 -9.90 26.12
CA ARG A 194 -10.98 -11.02 26.95
C ARG A 194 -10.33 -12.13 26.11
N ARG A 195 -10.69 -12.25 24.83
CA ARG A 195 -10.17 -13.26 23.91
C ARG A 195 -9.08 -12.73 22.98
N LEU A 196 -9.01 -11.41 22.79
CA LEU A 196 -8.03 -10.77 21.91
C LEU A 196 -6.71 -10.47 22.65
N PRO A 197 -5.55 -10.60 21.98
CA PRO A 197 -4.27 -10.27 22.59
C PRO A 197 -4.17 -8.76 22.89
N SER A 198 -3.63 -8.42 24.06
CA SER A 198 -3.41 -7.01 24.39
C SER A 198 -2.33 -6.41 23.47
N ILE A 199 -2.62 -5.26 22.84
CA ILE A 199 -1.65 -4.58 21.96
C ILE A 199 -0.36 -4.23 22.72
N ALA A 200 -0.47 -3.88 24.00
CA ALA A 200 0.69 -3.50 24.83
C ALA A 200 1.67 -4.66 25.08
N SER A 201 1.18 -5.88 25.30
CA SER A 201 2.05 -7.05 25.48
C SER A 201 2.73 -7.48 24.18
N LEU A 202 2.11 -7.22 23.02
CA LEU A 202 2.70 -7.46 21.71
C LEU A 202 3.82 -6.46 21.40
N ASP A 203 3.64 -5.19 21.75
CA ASP A 203 4.66 -4.15 21.54
C ASP A 203 5.90 -4.39 22.41
N ALA A 204 5.74 -4.77 23.69
CA ALA A 204 6.86 -5.03 24.60
C ALA A 204 7.79 -6.14 24.09
N LYS A 205 7.23 -7.25 23.57
CA LYS A 205 8.01 -8.35 22.98
C LYS A 205 8.77 -7.94 21.72
N ALA A 206 8.21 -7.01 20.93
CA ALA A 206 8.83 -6.55 19.71
C ALA A 206 9.96 -5.52 19.99
N LEU A 207 9.84 -4.69 21.04
CA LEU A 207 10.88 -3.73 21.42
C LEU A 207 12.16 -4.40 21.92
N ALA A 208 12.03 -5.57 22.56
CA ALA A 208 13.17 -6.32 23.08
C ALA A 208 14.01 -7.00 21.98
N ARG A 209 13.52 -7.08 20.74
CA ARG A 209 14.24 -7.73 19.64
C ARG A 209 15.38 -6.86 19.14
N ARG A 210 16.59 -7.44 19.15
CA ARG A 210 17.72 -7.01 18.32
C ARG A 210 17.94 -8.08 17.25
N PRO A 211 18.16 -7.71 15.98
CA PRO A 211 18.28 -6.35 15.44
C PRO A 211 16.93 -5.61 15.27
N VAL A 212 17.00 -4.32 14.91
CA VAL A 212 15.82 -3.47 14.61
C VAL A 212 14.90 -4.18 13.60
N PRO A 213 13.58 -4.25 13.85
CA PRO A 213 12.66 -5.00 13.01
C PRO A 213 12.70 -4.55 11.54
N LEU A 214 12.66 -5.52 10.63
CA LEU A 214 12.71 -5.32 9.18
C LEU A 214 11.67 -4.28 8.72
N GLY A 215 10.45 -4.35 9.25
CA GLY A 215 9.38 -3.40 8.91
C GLY A 215 9.76 -1.94 9.13
N ARG A 216 10.41 -1.59 10.24
CA ARG A 216 10.85 -0.20 10.53
C ARG A 216 11.96 0.24 9.57
N ARG A 217 12.85 -0.69 9.20
CA ARG A 217 13.90 -0.44 8.20
C ARG A 217 13.33 -0.23 6.80
N LEU A 218 12.35 -1.05 6.41
CA LEU A 218 11.65 -0.92 5.14
C LEU A 218 10.86 0.38 5.08
N THR A 219 10.14 0.76 6.14
CA THR A 219 9.45 2.07 6.20
C THR A 219 10.43 3.23 6.04
N ALA A 220 11.61 3.19 6.67
CA ALA A 220 12.65 4.21 6.47
C ALA A 220 13.10 4.25 5.01
N LEU A 221 13.36 3.07 4.43
CA LEU A 221 13.78 2.95 3.04
C LEU A 221 12.70 3.47 2.07
N THR A 222 11.42 3.18 2.30
CA THR A 222 10.33 3.71 1.48
C THR A 222 10.31 5.24 1.49
N VAL A 223 10.47 5.86 2.67
CA VAL A 223 10.58 7.33 2.77
C VAL A 223 11.81 7.86 2.02
N ASP A 224 12.96 7.21 2.19
CA ASP A 224 14.18 7.57 1.47
C ASP A 224 14.00 7.43 -0.05
N MET A 225 13.33 6.38 -0.53
CA MET A 225 13.07 6.14 -1.95
C MET A 225 12.14 7.19 -2.57
N ILE A 226 11.13 7.65 -1.83
CA ILE A 226 10.27 8.76 -2.27
C ILE A 226 11.11 10.04 -2.41
N GLY A 227 11.96 10.33 -1.42
CA GLY A 227 12.85 11.50 -1.45
C GLY A 227 13.86 11.44 -2.61
N VAL A 228 14.55 10.30 -2.78
CA VAL A 228 15.49 10.06 -3.87
C VAL A 228 14.79 10.18 -5.23
N GLY A 229 13.59 9.62 -5.38
CA GLY A 229 12.80 9.72 -6.61
C GLY A 229 12.44 11.16 -6.95
N ALA A 230 11.97 11.94 -5.96
CA ALA A 230 11.63 13.35 -6.16
C ALA A 230 12.86 14.20 -6.55
N VAL A 231 13.99 14.02 -5.86
CA VAL A 231 15.23 14.73 -6.20
C VAL A 231 15.78 14.31 -7.56
N THR A 232 15.67 13.02 -7.90
CA THR A 232 16.06 12.51 -9.23
C THR A 232 15.19 13.12 -10.33
N LEU A 233 13.87 13.20 -10.12
CA LEU A 233 12.94 13.81 -11.07
C LEU A 233 13.31 15.27 -11.36
N VAL A 234 13.52 16.07 -10.30
CA VAL A 234 13.92 17.48 -10.43
C VAL A 234 15.29 17.60 -11.09
N GLY A 235 16.28 16.82 -10.62
CA GLY A 235 17.63 16.83 -11.18
C GLY A 235 17.66 16.44 -12.66
N LEU A 236 16.84 15.47 -13.06
CA LEU A 236 16.73 15.03 -14.43
C LEU A 236 16.06 16.08 -15.29
N ALA A 237 14.97 16.71 -14.83
CA ALA A 237 14.31 17.80 -15.53
C ALA A 237 15.29 18.96 -15.80
N VAL A 238 16.09 19.35 -14.80
CA VAL A 238 17.13 20.38 -14.94
C VAL A 238 18.23 19.94 -15.89
N GLY A 239 18.73 18.70 -15.75
CA GLY A 239 19.80 18.17 -16.59
C GLY A 239 19.39 18.06 -18.06
N LEU A 240 18.16 17.63 -18.34
CA LEU A 240 17.59 17.56 -19.67
C LEU A 240 17.42 18.95 -20.29
N HIS A 241 16.98 19.93 -19.50
CA HIS A 241 16.85 21.32 -19.97
C HIS A 241 18.19 21.94 -20.34
N GLN A 242 19.25 21.68 -19.56
CA GLN A 242 20.57 22.28 -19.77
C GLN A 242 21.44 21.55 -20.80
N ARG A 243 21.38 20.22 -20.84
CA ARG A 243 22.34 19.36 -21.56
C ARG A 243 21.68 18.38 -22.53
N GLY A 244 20.35 18.35 -22.60
CA GLY A 244 19.62 17.42 -23.44
C GLY A 244 19.67 15.96 -22.97
N LEU A 245 19.13 15.07 -23.80
CA LEU A 245 19.02 13.64 -23.52
C LEU A 245 20.36 12.93 -23.76
N THR A 246 21.22 12.92 -22.74
CA THR A 246 22.53 12.26 -22.78
C THR A 246 22.64 11.15 -21.72
N PRO A 247 23.48 10.11 -21.93
CA PRO A 247 23.69 9.07 -20.91
C PRO A 247 24.19 9.63 -19.57
N ALA A 248 25.01 10.69 -19.61
CA ALA A 248 25.50 11.38 -18.41
C ALA A 248 24.35 12.02 -17.62
N VAL A 249 23.33 12.57 -18.29
CA VAL A 249 22.14 13.12 -17.62
C VAL A 249 21.23 12.00 -17.11
N VAL A 250 20.90 11.02 -17.97
CA VAL A 250 19.92 9.97 -17.66
C VAL A 250 20.41 9.02 -16.57
N LEU A 251 21.70 8.66 -16.57
CA LEU A 251 22.27 7.71 -15.62
C LEU A 251 23.09 8.40 -14.53
N GLY A 252 23.82 9.45 -14.88
CA GLY A 252 24.67 10.16 -13.93
C GLY A 252 23.87 10.88 -12.87
N THR A 253 22.70 11.44 -13.21
CA THR A 253 21.83 12.12 -12.23
C THR A 253 21.35 11.17 -11.11
N PRO A 254 20.61 10.08 -11.39
CA PRO A 254 20.19 9.14 -10.34
C PRO A 254 21.36 8.51 -9.58
N LEU A 255 22.49 8.23 -10.24
CA LEU A 255 23.68 7.72 -9.58
C LEU A 255 24.24 8.73 -8.57
N LEU A 256 24.38 9.99 -8.98
CA LEU A 256 24.83 11.08 -8.13
C LEU A 256 23.88 11.28 -6.95
N VAL A 257 22.56 11.27 -7.19
CA VAL A 257 21.56 11.36 -6.12
C VAL A 257 21.72 10.21 -5.13
N CYS A 258 21.90 8.97 -5.60
CA CYS A 258 22.12 7.81 -4.72
C CYS A 258 23.38 7.96 -3.85
N VAL A 259 24.51 8.39 -4.45
CA VAL A 259 25.78 8.59 -3.73
C VAL A 259 25.64 9.71 -2.69
N CYS A 260 25.02 10.82 -3.07
CA CYS A 260 24.77 11.93 -2.16
C CYS A 260 23.83 11.54 -1.02
N TRP A 261 22.74 10.82 -1.32
CA TRP A 261 21.69 10.49 -0.35
C TRP A 261 22.07 9.36 0.61
N PHE A 262 22.71 8.30 0.11
CA PHE A 262 23.04 7.12 0.91
C PHE A 262 24.51 7.06 1.36
N GLY A 263 25.38 7.87 0.78
CA GLY A 263 26.79 7.99 1.15
C GLY A 263 27.10 9.27 1.92
N LEU A 264 27.02 10.42 1.24
CA LEU A 264 27.48 11.70 1.79
C LEU A 264 26.56 12.25 2.90
N ALA A 265 25.23 12.20 2.71
CA ALA A 265 24.28 12.68 3.71
C ALA A 265 24.38 11.94 5.06
N PRO A 266 24.42 10.59 5.12
CA PRO A 266 24.64 9.89 6.37
C PRO A 266 26.05 10.03 6.92
N TRP A 267 27.06 10.30 6.09
CA TRP A 267 28.40 10.65 6.60
C TRP A 267 28.38 11.99 7.35
N ALA A 268 27.73 13.00 6.78
CA ALA A 268 27.64 14.34 7.37
C ALA A 268 26.69 14.41 8.59
N THR A 269 25.57 13.68 8.55
CA THR A 269 24.49 13.82 9.55
C THR A 269 24.27 12.58 10.43
N GLY A 270 25.00 11.49 10.18
CA GLY A 270 24.84 10.19 10.83
C GLY A 270 23.66 9.35 10.30
N THR A 271 22.75 9.93 9.51
CA THR A 271 21.49 9.28 9.09
C THR A 271 21.04 9.71 7.70
N THR A 272 20.18 8.91 7.06
CA THR A 272 19.40 9.37 5.90
C THR A 272 18.10 10.03 6.37
N PRO A 273 17.43 10.88 5.58
CA PRO A 273 16.17 11.51 5.98
C PRO A 273 15.10 10.54 6.49
N GLY A 274 14.90 9.40 5.83
CA GLY A 274 13.97 8.35 6.24
C GLY A 274 14.39 7.69 7.56
N LYS A 275 15.68 7.42 7.75
CA LYS A 275 16.21 6.91 9.02
C LYS A 275 16.07 7.91 10.15
N ARG A 276 16.35 9.20 9.90
CA ARG A 276 16.17 10.28 10.86
C ARG A 276 14.72 10.40 11.30
N LEU A 277 13.78 10.35 10.35
CA LEU A 277 12.35 10.39 10.62
C LEU A 277 11.92 9.24 11.55
N LEU A 278 12.47 8.05 11.35
CA LEU A 278 12.20 6.88 12.18
C LEU A 278 13.16 6.68 13.35
N ARG A 279 13.97 7.69 13.72
CA ARG A 279 14.94 7.63 14.83
C ARG A 279 15.85 6.39 14.75
N LEU A 280 16.42 6.16 13.57
CA LEU A 280 17.40 5.11 13.31
C LEU A 280 18.77 5.75 13.10
N GLU A 281 19.79 5.15 13.71
CA GLU A 281 21.19 5.55 13.53
C GLU A 281 21.96 4.45 12.78
N LEU A 282 22.93 4.86 11.97
CA LEU A 282 23.85 3.92 11.32
C LEU A 282 25.08 3.77 12.19
N VAL A 283 25.37 2.52 12.55
CA VAL A 283 26.55 2.16 13.33
C VAL A 283 27.30 1.01 12.64
N ASP A 284 28.60 0.93 12.86
CA ASP A 284 29.43 -0.19 12.46
C ASP A 284 29.33 -1.37 13.44
N GLY A 285 30.15 -2.41 13.25
CA GLY A 285 30.16 -3.59 14.12
C GLY A 285 30.60 -3.32 15.57
N ALA A 286 31.29 -2.20 15.82
CA ALA A 286 31.71 -1.76 17.15
C ALA A 286 30.75 -0.74 17.78
N GLY A 287 29.66 -0.38 17.09
CA GLY A 287 28.71 0.63 17.55
C GLY A 287 29.14 2.07 17.29
N GLN A 288 30.21 2.30 16.51
CA GLN A 288 30.71 3.62 16.15
C GLN A 288 30.11 4.11 14.83
N ARG A 289 30.31 5.40 14.51
CA ARG A 289 29.85 5.97 13.25
C ARG A 289 30.63 5.36 12.07
N PRO A 290 29.95 4.86 11.03
CA PRO A 290 30.61 4.27 9.88
C PRO A 290 31.50 5.27 9.15
N ALA A 291 32.65 4.78 8.66
CA ALA A 291 33.52 5.56 7.80
C ALA A 291 32.87 5.82 6.43
N LEU A 292 33.29 6.88 5.73
CA LEU A 292 32.73 7.25 4.42
C LEU A 292 32.81 6.10 3.41
N TRP A 293 33.93 5.38 3.34
CA TRP A 293 34.09 4.27 2.41
C TRP A 293 33.11 3.13 2.68
N GLN A 294 32.75 2.87 3.95
CA GLN A 294 31.77 1.85 4.32
C GLN A 294 30.37 2.26 3.83
N LEU A 295 30.04 3.55 3.94
CA LEU A 295 28.78 4.10 3.45
C LEU A 295 28.72 4.08 1.91
N LEU A 296 29.80 4.45 1.24
CA LEU A 296 29.89 4.41 -0.23
C LEU A 296 29.78 2.97 -0.75
N LEU A 297 30.53 2.03 -0.17
CA LEU A 297 30.43 0.60 -0.51
C LEU A 297 29.01 0.08 -0.29
N ARG A 298 28.38 0.45 0.82
CA ARG A 298 26.97 0.11 1.11
C ARG A 298 25.99 0.76 0.13
N SER A 299 26.32 1.92 -0.43
CA SER A 299 25.47 2.62 -1.40
C SER A 299 25.55 2.00 -2.81
N LEU A 300 26.59 1.22 -3.14
CA LEU A 300 26.77 0.62 -4.47
C LEU A 300 25.58 -0.25 -4.92
N PRO A 301 25.03 -1.19 -4.10
CA PRO A 301 23.84 -1.93 -4.49
C PRO A 301 22.66 -1.02 -4.80
N HIS A 302 22.48 0.06 -4.04
CA HIS A 302 21.41 1.05 -4.28
C HIS A 302 21.67 1.78 -5.61
N GLY A 303 22.91 2.23 -5.86
CA GLY A 303 23.29 2.93 -7.07
C GLY A 303 23.28 2.07 -8.35
N VAL A 304 23.62 0.79 -8.28
CA VAL A 304 23.61 -0.09 -9.47
C VAL A 304 22.19 -0.59 -9.78
N LEU A 305 21.45 -1.00 -8.75
CA LEU A 305 20.14 -1.62 -8.91
C LEU A 305 19.02 -0.61 -9.13
N LEU A 306 19.03 0.50 -8.37
CA LEU A 306 17.91 1.45 -8.38
C LEU A 306 18.07 2.52 -9.45
N THR A 307 19.28 2.82 -9.90
CA THR A 307 19.53 3.88 -10.89
C THR A 307 18.71 3.71 -12.17
N PRO A 308 18.63 2.52 -12.80
CA PRO A 308 17.81 2.35 -13.99
C PRO A 308 16.31 2.53 -13.72
N MET A 309 15.81 2.03 -12.57
CA MET A 309 14.40 2.22 -12.18
C MET A 309 14.07 3.69 -11.92
N LEU A 310 14.95 4.40 -11.22
CA LEU A 310 14.81 5.82 -10.89
C LEU A 310 14.90 6.69 -12.14
N ALA A 311 15.84 6.38 -13.04
CA ALA A 311 15.97 7.05 -14.34
C ALA A 311 14.70 6.88 -15.18
N PHE A 312 14.21 5.65 -15.33
CA PHE A 312 12.99 5.38 -16.09
C PHE A 312 11.77 6.06 -15.48
N GLY A 313 11.55 5.90 -14.17
CA GLY A 313 10.43 6.53 -13.48
C GLY A 313 10.46 8.05 -13.56
N ALA A 314 11.65 8.65 -13.45
CA ALA A 314 11.83 10.09 -13.61
C ALA A 314 11.58 10.55 -15.05
N LEU A 315 12.03 9.82 -16.07
CA LEU A 315 11.77 10.12 -17.47
C LEU A 315 10.26 10.09 -17.77
N VAL A 316 9.55 9.06 -17.32
CA VAL A 316 8.09 8.99 -17.43
C VAL A 316 7.42 10.18 -16.71
N GLY A 317 7.92 10.54 -15.53
CA GLY A 317 7.45 11.72 -14.81
C GLY A 317 7.64 13.02 -15.60
N VAL A 318 8.81 13.21 -16.22
CA VAL A 318 9.08 14.37 -17.09
C VAL A 318 8.20 14.34 -18.34
N ASP A 319 7.99 13.18 -18.97
CA ASP A 319 7.11 13.02 -20.13
C ASP A 319 5.68 13.48 -19.82
N VAL A 320 5.15 13.05 -18.67
CA VAL A 320 3.81 13.47 -18.19
C VAL A 320 3.76 14.98 -17.93
N LEU A 321 4.80 15.56 -17.34
CA LEU A 321 4.83 16.99 -17.00
C LEU A 321 5.02 17.89 -18.24
N VAL A 322 5.76 17.44 -19.24
CA VAL A 322 6.16 18.23 -20.41
C VAL A 322 5.32 17.91 -21.65
N GLY A 323 4.58 16.80 -21.65
CA GLY A 323 3.75 16.37 -22.78
C GLY A 323 4.55 15.89 -23.99
N ARG A 324 5.79 15.40 -23.79
CA ARG A 324 6.68 14.85 -24.82
C ARG A 324 7.00 13.39 -24.51
N SER A 325 7.40 12.61 -25.51
CA SER A 325 7.77 11.19 -25.34
C SER A 325 9.30 11.02 -25.39
N LEU A 326 10.00 11.37 -24.32
CA LEU A 326 11.45 11.17 -24.19
C LEU A 326 11.78 9.67 -24.10
N VAL A 327 10.91 8.88 -23.47
CA VAL A 327 11.05 7.41 -23.42
C VAL A 327 10.99 6.81 -24.84
N GLY A 328 10.13 7.36 -25.71
CA GLY A 328 10.08 6.97 -27.12
C GLY A 328 11.41 7.25 -27.84
N SER A 329 11.98 8.43 -27.65
CA SER A 329 13.27 8.81 -28.24
C SER A 329 14.43 7.91 -27.80
N LEU A 330 14.42 7.38 -26.56
CA LEU A 330 15.44 6.44 -26.08
C LEU A 330 15.40 5.08 -26.78
N ARG A 331 14.26 4.66 -27.34
CA ARG A 331 14.17 3.41 -28.11
C ARG A 331 14.92 3.51 -29.44
N GLU A 332 15.06 4.70 -30.00
CA GLU A 332 15.69 4.93 -31.30
C GLU A 332 17.21 5.15 -31.21
N VAL A 333 17.74 5.44 -30.01
CA VAL A 333 19.17 5.62 -29.79
C VAL A 333 19.92 4.28 -29.91
N ARG A 334 20.92 4.25 -30.79
CA ARG A 334 21.81 3.09 -30.98
C ARG A 334 22.69 2.93 -29.72
N ALA A 335 22.66 1.74 -29.11
CA ALA A 335 23.46 1.43 -27.93
C ALA A 335 24.70 0.63 -28.36
N ASP A 336 25.87 1.26 -28.31
CA ASP A 336 27.13 0.61 -28.64
C ASP A 336 27.77 0.03 -27.36
N GLY A 337 27.94 -1.30 -27.34
CA GLY A 337 28.56 -2.03 -26.23
C GLY A 337 27.59 -2.63 -25.21
N VAL A 338 28.09 -3.62 -24.45
CA VAL A 338 27.29 -4.42 -23.50
C VAL A 338 26.69 -3.57 -22.37
N LEU A 339 27.44 -2.58 -21.87
CA LEU A 339 26.95 -1.70 -20.81
C LEU A 339 25.81 -0.79 -21.29
N ALA A 340 25.92 -0.23 -22.50
CA ALA A 340 24.87 0.59 -23.10
C ALA A 340 23.63 -0.25 -23.41
N LEU A 341 23.81 -1.49 -23.86
CA LEU A 341 22.72 -2.44 -24.10
C LEU A 341 21.99 -2.82 -22.80
N LEU A 342 22.74 -3.16 -21.73
CA LEU A 342 22.17 -3.47 -20.42
C LEU A 342 21.37 -2.29 -19.87
N VAL A 343 21.95 -1.10 -19.91
CA VAL A 343 21.26 0.13 -19.49
C VAL A 343 19.99 0.34 -20.31
N ARG A 344 20.06 0.19 -21.63
CA ARG A 344 18.89 0.33 -22.51
C ARG A 344 17.81 -0.66 -22.13
N VAL A 345 18.14 -1.95 -21.97
CA VAL A 345 17.20 -3.00 -21.55
C VAL A 345 16.55 -2.67 -20.21
N LEU A 346 17.34 -2.29 -19.20
CA LEU A 346 16.80 -1.93 -17.89
C LEU A 346 15.93 -0.66 -17.91
N LEU A 347 16.20 0.29 -18.81
CA LEU A 347 15.41 1.50 -18.98
C LEU A 347 14.16 1.28 -19.84
N THR A 348 14.18 0.38 -20.82
CA THR A 348 13.03 0.17 -21.72
C THR A 348 12.06 -0.89 -21.22
N ASP A 349 12.54 -1.84 -20.42
CA ASP A 349 11.74 -2.93 -19.89
C ASP A 349 11.95 -3.09 -18.36
N PRO A 350 11.13 -2.40 -17.54
CA PRO A 350 11.24 -2.50 -16.08
C PRO A 350 10.88 -3.89 -15.53
N SER A 351 10.25 -4.77 -16.32
CA SER A 351 9.95 -6.14 -15.89
C SER A 351 11.21 -7.00 -15.71
N VAL A 352 12.28 -6.68 -16.44
CA VAL A 352 13.60 -7.32 -16.30
C VAL A 352 14.17 -7.10 -14.90
N VAL A 353 13.97 -5.91 -14.33
CA VAL A 353 14.45 -5.60 -12.97
C VAL A 353 13.66 -6.40 -11.92
N LEU A 354 12.35 -6.55 -12.12
CA LEU A 354 11.51 -7.38 -11.25
C LEU A 354 11.96 -8.85 -11.30
N LEU A 355 12.28 -9.36 -12.50
CA LEU A 355 12.77 -10.72 -12.70
C LEU A 355 14.10 -10.97 -11.96
N ILE A 356 15.03 -10.00 -12.01
CA ILE A 356 16.32 -10.08 -11.31
C ILE A 356 16.14 -10.07 -9.78
N LEU A 357 15.15 -9.33 -9.26
CA LEU A 357 14.96 -9.16 -7.83
C LEU A 357 14.01 -10.16 -7.18
N ALA A 358 13.16 -10.83 -7.95
CA ALA A 358 12.17 -11.75 -7.43
C ALA A 358 12.74 -12.82 -6.48
N PRO A 359 13.86 -13.51 -6.79
CA PRO A 359 14.41 -14.55 -5.90
C PRO A 359 14.86 -14.00 -4.55
N ALA A 360 15.52 -12.83 -4.56
CA ALA A 360 15.97 -12.18 -3.33
C ALA A 360 14.80 -11.64 -2.50
N ALA A 361 13.75 -11.12 -3.16
CA ALA A 361 12.54 -10.68 -2.49
C ALA A 361 11.79 -11.86 -1.84
N LEU A 362 11.66 -12.99 -2.54
CA LEU A 362 11.06 -14.21 -2.01
C LEU A 362 11.82 -14.75 -0.79
N MET A 363 13.16 -14.80 -0.86
CA MET A 363 14.01 -15.19 0.27
C MET A 363 13.75 -14.32 1.50
N LEU A 364 13.70 -13.00 1.33
CA LEU A 364 13.44 -12.06 2.43
C LEU A 364 12.00 -12.15 2.98
N LEU A 365 11.02 -12.41 2.12
CA LEU A 365 9.62 -12.57 2.52
C LEU A 365 9.38 -13.90 3.26
N ALA A 366 10.09 -14.95 2.87
CA ALA A 366 10.07 -16.25 3.52
C ALA A 366 10.96 -16.32 4.78
N ASP A 367 11.77 -15.28 5.04
CA ASP A 367 12.77 -15.24 6.13
C ASP A 367 13.83 -16.34 6.02
N GLU A 368 14.17 -16.72 4.78
CA GLU A 368 15.15 -17.76 4.49
C GLU A 368 16.58 -17.21 4.43
N PRO A 369 17.60 -17.98 4.86
CA PRO A 369 18.98 -17.51 4.91
C PRO A 369 19.66 -17.50 3.53
N ASN A 370 19.10 -18.18 2.53
CA ASN A 370 19.69 -18.33 1.21
C ASN A 370 18.62 -18.38 0.11
N ILE A 371 18.91 -17.80 -1.07
CA ILE A 371 18.01 -17.83 -2.22
C ILE A 371 17.71 -19.26 -2.70
N ARG A 372 18.62 -20.20 -2.44
CA ARG A 372 18.45 -21.62 -2.78
C ARG A 372 17.22 -22.24 -2.12
N GLU A 373 16.85 -21.78 -0.93
CA GLU A 373 15.67 -22.26 -0.20
C GLU A 373 14.35 -21.84 -0.86
N THR A 374 14.42 -20.90 -1.80
CA THR A 374 13.24 -20.38 -2.53
C THR A 374 13.22 -20.79 -4.01
N ILE A 375 14.20 -21.57 -4.45
CA ILE A 375 14.31 -22.06 -5.84
C ILE A 375 14.12 -23.57 -5.82
N ALA A 376 13.18 -24.10 -6.62
CA ALA A 376 12.85 -25.53 -6.61
C ALA A 376 14.04 -26.44 -6.96
N PHE A 377 14.89 -26.02 -7.89
CA PHE A 377 16.09 -26.76 -8.33
C PHE A 377 17.32 -25.84 -8.31
N PRO A 378 17.94 -25.63 -7.13
CA PRO A 378 19.06 -24.70 -7.01
C PRO A 378 20.39 -25.34 -7.39
N LEU A 379 21.25 -24.60 -8.09
CA LEU A 379 22.63 -25.01 -8.32
C LEU A 379 23.50 -24.80 -7.07
N ASN A 380 24.50 -25.67 -6.90
CA ASN A 380 25.51 -25.53 -5.86
C ASN A 380 26.53 -24.41 -6.18
N GLY A 381 27.51 -24.18 -5.29
CA GLY A 381 28.50 -23.09 -5.46
C GLY A 381 29.43 -23.26 -6.67
N ASN A 382 29.51 -24.48 -7.21
CA ASN A 382 30.29 -24.83 -8.38
C ASN A 382 29.44 -24.86 -9.66
N ALA A 383 28.22 -24.31 -9.61
CA ALA A 383 27.23 -24.33 -10.70
C ALA A 383 26.80 -25.74 -11.14
N GLN A 384 26.73 -26.70 -10.20
CA GLN A 384 26.30 -28.08 -10.46
C GLN A 384 24.89 -28.33 -9.91
N ASP A 385 24.09 -29.08 -10.66
CA ASP A 385 22.83 -29.68 -10.23
C ASP A 385 23.09 -31.12 -9.79
N LEU A 386 23.07 -31.36 -8.48
CA LEU A 386 23.34 -32.67 -7.91
C LEU A 386 22.19 -33.67 -8.11
N LEU A 387 20.96 -33.18 -8.32
CA LEU A 387 19.80 -34.04 -8.55
C LEU A 387 19.84 -34.62 -9.97
N MET A 388 20.17 -33.78 -10.94
CA MET A 388 20.22 -34.15 -12.36
C MET A 388 21.60 -34.60 -12.83
N GLY A 389 22.63 -34.52 -11.98
CA GLY A 389 24.01 -34.83 -12.34
C GLY A 389 24.58 -33.90 -13.41
N ALA A 390 24.11 -32.65 -13.46
CA ALA A 390 24.55 -31.66 -14.44
C ALA A 390 25.62 -30.72 -13.84
N PRO A 391 26.60 -30.24 -14.64
CA PRO A 391 26.83 -30.57 -16.04
C PRO A 391 27.35 -32.00 -16.23
N SER A 392 26.90 -32.66 -17.31
CA SER A 392 27.31 -34.01 -17.71
C SER A 392 28.17 -33.97 -18.97
N GLU A 393 29.02 -34.97 -19.17
CA GLU A 393 29.75 -35.12 -20.43
C GLU A 393 28.81 -35.51 -21.59
N VAL A 394 29.15 -35.09 -22.81
CA VAL A 394 28.38 -35.35 -24.03
C VAL A 394 29.25 -36.20 -24.96
N ASP A 395 28.63 -37.18 -25.62
CA ASP A 395 29.34 -38.09 -26.54
C ASP A 395 29.88 -37.36 -27.79
N ASP A 396 31.03 -37.80 -28.28
CA ASP A 396 31.76 -37.20 -29.40
C ASP A 396 30.98 -37.29 -30.72
N ALA A 397 30.07 -38.26 -30.85
CA ALA A 397 29.16 -38.34 -31.99
C ALA A 397 28.24 -37.10 -32.08
N ARG A 398 27.71 -36.63 -30.94
CA ARG A 398 26.82 -35.46 -30.85
C ARG A 398 27.58 -34.15 -31.06
N LEU A 399 28.82 -34.08 -30.59
CA LEU A 399 29.70 -32.94 -30.88
C LEU A 399 30.02 -32.84 -32.38
N ARG A 400 30.26 -33.97 -33.05
CA ARG A 400 30.49 -34.04 -34.51
C ARG A 400 29.26 -33.65 -35.31
N GLU A 401 28.07 -34.07 -34.88
CA GLU A 401 26.79 -33.66 -35.49
C GLU A 401 26.59 -32.15 -35.45
N LEU A 402 27.00 -31.49 -34.37
CA LEU A 402 26.94 -30.03 -34.22
C LEU A 402 28.17 -29.30 -34.81
N HIS A 403 29.10 -30.03 -35.42
CA HIS A 403 30.38 -29.50 -35.93
C HIS A 403 31.22 -28.75 -34.87
N LEU A 404 31.18 -29.22 -33.63
CA LEU A 404 31.92 -28.65 -32.49
C LEU A 404 33.09 -29.54 -32.07
N SER A 405 34.14 -28.92 -31.51
CA SER A 405 35.25 -29.61 -30.84
C SER A 405 35.55 -28.94 -29.49
N LEU A 406 35.76 -29.75 -28.45
CA LEU A 406 36.07 -29.25 -27.11
C LEU A 406 37.54 -28.84 -27.02
N ARG A 407 37.79 -27.57 -26.70
CA ARG A 407 39.14 -27.05 -26.46
C ARG A 407 39.45 -27.15 -24.97
N LYS A 408 40.33 -28.07 -24.58
CA LYS A 408 40.77 -28.17 -23.17
C LYS A 408 41.58 -26.91 -22.80
N PRO A 409 41.39 -26.33 -21.59
CA PRO A 409 42.20 -25.21 -21.14
C PRO A 409 43.68 -25.62 -21.05
N PRO A 410 44.64 -24.68 -21.26
CA PRO A 410 46.05 -24.97 -21.13
C PRO A 410 46.37 -25.49 -19.71
N PRO A 411 47.33 -26.41 -19.57
CA PRO A 411 47.68 -26.98 -18.26
C PRO A 411 48.08 -25.85 -17.31
N ALA A 412 47.49 -25.83 -16.12
CA ALA A 412 47.86 -24.87 -15.08
C ALA A 412 49.34 -25.07 -14.74
N ASN A 413 50.17 -24.03 -14.90
CA ASN A 413 51.54 -24.04 -14.40
C ASN A 413 51.48 -24.29 -12.89
N LYS A 414 52.05 -25.42 -12.48
CA LYS A 414 52.21 -25.78 -11.07
C LYS A 414 53.25 -24.91 -10.40
#